data_AF-A0A9D6Z3F9-F1
#
_entry.id   AF-A0A9D6Z3F9-F1
#
_cell.length_a   1.000
_cell.length_b   1.000
_cell.length_c   1.000
_cell.angle_alpha   90.00
_cell.angle_beta   90.00
_cell.angle_gamma   90.00
#
_symmetry.space_group_name_H-M   'P 1'
#
loop_
_entity.id
_entity.type
_entity.pdbx_description
1 polymer ?
#
loop_
_entity_poly.entity_id
_entity_poly.type
_entity_poly.pdbx_seq_one_letter_code
_entity_poly.pdbx_strand_id
1 'polypeptide(L)'
;NNCRLVFISPRDLAMPGFLLDKCGGISSERGCSFSEGRRIEDFIGEVDVLYMTRIQKERLEDRVALAEKFRSIYRLEANMLKDAKENMKVMHPLPRVTEIAPDVDNTPHAYYFQQARNGLFVRETLLALILGAVK
;
A
#
# COMPACT_ATOMS: atom_id res chain seq x y z
N ASN A 1 6.64 -11.66 -16.00
CA ASN A 1 6.72 -11.17 -14.61
C ASN A 1 7.89 -10.22 -14.49
N ASN A 2 7.60 -8.93 -14.36
CA ASN A 2 8.56 -7.87 -14.05
C ASN A 2 7.81 -6.87 -13.18
N CYS A 3 8.05 -6.88 -11.87
CA CYS A 3 7.36 -6.02 -10.91
C CYS A 3 8.41 -5.14 -10.24
N ARG A 4 8.12 -3.84 -10.10
CA ARG A 4 8.97 -2.91 -9.36
C ARG A 4 8.24 -2.49 -8.09
N LEU A 5 8.82 -2.82 -6.94
CA LEU A 5 8.32 -2.40 -5.63
C LEU A 5 8.92 -1.05 -5.25
N VAL A 6 8.08 -0.09 -4.87
CA VAL A 6 8.55 1.20 -4.36
C VAL A 6 8.16 1.30 -2.89
N PHE A 7 9.14 1.36 -2.00
CA PHE A 7 8.91 1.49 -0.56
C PHE A 7 9.00 2.96 -0.16
N ILE A 8 7.86 3.57 0.15
CA ILE A 8 7.76 4.99 0.51
C ILE A 8 7.49 5.08 2.01
N SER A 9 8.51 5.50 2.78
CA SER A 9 8.39 5.56 4.23
C SER A 9 9.43 6.48 4.88
N PRO A 10 9.19 6.98 6.10
CA PRO A 10 10.20 7.71 6.85
C PRO A 10 11.31 6.73 7.27
N ARG A 11 12.50 7.26 7.59
CA ARG A 11 13.65 6.42 7.99
C ARG A 11 13.32 5.46 9.13
N ASP A 12 12.56 5.93 10.12
CA ASP A 12 12.15 5.13 11.29
C ASP A 12 11.20 3.97 10.96
N LEU A 13 10.53 4.01 9.81
CA LEU A 13 9.60 2.98 9.34
C LEU A 13 10.05 2.41 7.98
N ALA A 14 11.36 2.44 7.71
CA ALA A 14 11.93 1.82 6.52
C ALA A 14 11.64 0.32 6.49
N MET A 15 11.55 -0.24 5.29
CA MET A 15 11.39 -1.68 5.13
C MET A 15 12.59 -2.40 5.79
N PRO A 16 12.36 -3.38 6.68
CA PRO A 16 13.44 -4.11 7.33
C PRO A 16 14.41 -4.74 6.32
N GLY A 17 15.71 -4.67 6.60
CA GLY A 17 16.75 -5.16 5.69
C GLY A 17 16.57 -6.62 5.25
N PHE A 18 16.18 -7.51 6.17
CA PHE A 18 15.94 -8.92 5.84
C PHE A 18 14.80 -9.13 4.81
N LEU A 19 13.85 -8.20 4.69
CA LEU A 19 12.82 -8.24 3.66
C LEU A 19 13.35 -7.70 2.33
N LEU A 20 14.19 -6.67 2.36
CA LEU A 20 14.87 -6.16 1.17
C LEU A 20 15.81 -7.22 0.57
N ASP A 21 16.52 -7.97 1.41
CA ASP A 21 17.37 -9.09 0.98
C ASP A 21 16.55 -10.19 0.29
N LYS A 22 15.36 -10.51 0.83
CA LYS A 22 14.42 -11.43 0.18
C LYS A 22 13.90 -10.88 -1.14
N CYS A 23 13.61 -9.58 -1.23
CA CYS A 23 13.26 -8.95 -2.50
C CYS A 23 14.42 -9.05 -3.51
N GLY A 24 15.67 -8.88 -3.07
CA GLY A 24 16.86 -9.07 -3.88
C GLY A 24 17.03 -10.50 -4.41
N GLY A 25 16.82 -11.52 -3.55
CA GLY A 25 16.86 -12.93 -3.96
C GLY A 25 15.75 -13.28 -4.96
N ILE A 26 14.53 -12.77 -4.73
CA ILE A 26 13.40 -12.90 -5.67
C ILE A 26 13.68 -12.13 -6.97
N SER A 27 14.41 -11.02 -6.91
CA SER A 27 14.81 -10.22 -8.08
C SER A 27 15.60 -11.06 -9.08
N SER A 28 16.61 -11.78 -8.59
CA SER A 28 17.46 -12.66 -9.41
C SER A 28 16.70 -13.82 -10.04
N GLU A 29 15.65 -14.34 -9.38
CA GLU A 29 14.92 -15.52 -9.85
C GLU A 29 13.65 -15.19 -10.65
N ARG A 30 13.01 -14.05 -10.40
CA ARG A 30 11.67 -13.69 -10.92
C ARG A 30 11.57 -12.29 -11.52
N GLY A 31 12.66 -11.54 -11.61
CA GLY A 31 12.69 -10.20 -12.22
C GLY A 31 11.95 -9.13 -11.42
N CYS A 32 12.05 -9.16 -10.09
CA CYS A 32 11.39 -8.19 -9.20
C CYS A 32 12.40 -7.13 -8.69
N SER A 33 12.33 -5.89 -9.17
CA SER A 33 13.21 -4.81 -8.69
C SER A 33 12.57 -4.04 -7.53
N PHE A 34 13.36 -3.31 -6.74
CA PHE A 34 12.82 -2.39 -5.76
C PHE A 34 13.56 -1.05 -5.71
N SER A 35 12.87 -0.02 -5.25
CA SER A 35 13.43 1.30 -4.91
C SER A 35 12.84 1.79 -3.59
N GLU A 36 13.55 2.72 -2.94
CA GLU A 36 13.11 3.36 -1.71
C GLU A 36 12.90 4.86 -1.93
N GLY A 37 11.88 5.40 -1.27
CA GLY A 37 11.43 6.77 -1.40
C GLY A 37 10.98 7.35 -0.07
N ARG A 38 10.83 8.68 -0.02
CA ARG A 38 10.37 9.40 1.18
C ARG A 38 9.06 10.16 0.98
N ARG A 39 8.66 10.42 -0.26
CA ARG A 39 7.48 11.22 -0.60
C ARG A 39 6.64 10.45 -1.60
N ILE A 40 5.31 10.57 -1.49
CA ILE A 40 4.37 9.87 -2.37
C ILE A 40 4.44 10.48 -3.78
N GLU A 41 4.56 11.81 -3.82
CA GLU A 41 4.57 12.64 -5.02
C GLU A 41 5.72 12.29 -5.97
N ASP A 42 6.88 11.87 -5.44
CA ASP A 42 8.05 11.50 -6.23
C ASP A 42 7.81 10.27 -7.12
N PHE A 43 6.79 9.45 -6.81
CA PHE A 43 6.52 8.19 -7.52
C PHE A 43 5.11 8.09 -8.11
N ILE A 44 4.25 9.09 -7.88
CA ILE A 44 2.82 8.98 -8.19
C ILE A 44 2.54 8.76 -9.68
N GLY A 45 3.35 9.36 -10.56
CA GLY A 45 3.26 9.17 -12.01
C GLY A 45 3.88 7.87 -12.53
N GLU A 46 4.61 7.14 -11.69
CA GLU A 46 5.33 5.94 -12.12
C GLU A 46 4.67 4.63 -11.70
N VAL A 47 3.90 4.63 -10.61
CA VAL A 47 3.30 3.41 -10.04
C VAL A 47 1.96 3.07 -10.69
N ASP A 48 1.65 1.79 -10.79
CA ASP A 48 0.34 1.29 -11.25
C ASP A 48 -0.61 1.01 -10.06
N VAL A 49 -0.04 0.73 -8.89
CA VAL A 49 -0.76 0.49 -7.64
C VAL A 49 -0.08 1.24 -6.51
N LEU A 50 -0.84 2.11 -5.84
CA LEU A 50 -0.43 2.76 -4.60
C LEU A 50 -1.09 2.04 -3.42
N TYR A 51 -0.32 1.23 -2.69
CA TYR A 51 -0.80 0.49 -1.53
C TYR A 51 -0.51 1.28 -0.24
N MET A 52 -1.53 1.96 0.27
CA MET A 52 -1.46 2.76 1.48
C MET A 52 -1.63 1.87 2.73
N THR A 53 -0.96 2.22 3.83
CA THR A 53 -1.11 1.53 5.12
C THR A 53 -1.32 2.52 6.26
N ARG A 54 -2.02 2.06 7.30
CA ARG A 54 -2.18 2.83 8.53
C ARG A 54 -0.87 2.87 9.31
N ILE A 55 -0.51 4.04 9.83
CA ILE A 55 0.54 4.14 10.87
C ILE A 55 -0.01 3.56 12.18
N GLN A 56 0.53 2.41 12.58
CA GLN A 56 0.12 1.69 13.79
C GLN A 56 0.76 2.32 15.03
N LYS A 57 0.08 3.33 15.60
CA LYS A 57 0.46 4.02 16.85
C LYS A 57 0.79 3.04 17.97
N GLU A 58 -0.02 1.99 18.05
CA GLU A 58 0.07 0.94 19.06
C GLU A 58 1.40 0.18 19.04
N ARG A 59 2.18 0.28 17.97
CA ARG A 59 3.52 -0.34 17.84
C ARG A 59 4.66 0.64 18.06
N LEU A 60 4.37 1.91 18.34
CA LEU A 60 5.37 2.98 18.45
C LEU A 60 5.66 3.43 19.88
N GLU A 61 5.14 2.72 20.89
CA GLU A 61 5.40 2.94 22.32
C GLU A 61 5.50 4.45 22.68
N ASP A 62 6.67 4.89 23.16
CA ASP A 62 6.98 6.25 23.63
C ASP A 62 7.12 7.30 22.50
N ARG A 63 6.99 6.90 21.23
CA ARG A 63 7.19 7.76 20.05
C ARG A 63 5.86 8.20 19.42
N VAL A 64 4.82 8.39 20.24
CA VAL A 64 3.49 8.84 19.79
C VAL A 64 3.56 10.15 18.99
N ALA A 65 4.39 11.11 19.41
CA ALA A 65 4.56 12.38 18.71
C ALA A 65 5.12 12.19 17.27
N LEU A 66 5.99 11.19 17.08
CA LEU A 66 6.54 10.83 15.77
C LEU A 66 5.45 10.22 14.88
N ALA A 67 4.56 9.41 15.46
CA ALA A 67 3.41 8.84 14.75
C ALA A 67 2.46 9.92 14.21
N GLU A 68 2.21 10.99 14.97
CA GLU A 68 1.37 12.11 14.50
C GLU A 68 2.04 12.92 13.40
N LYS A 69 3.34 13.18 13.52
CA LYS A 69 4.10 13.81 12.45
C LYS A 69 4.02 13.00 11.15
N PHE A 70 4.21 11.69 11.22
CA PHE A 70 4.12 10.84 10.03
C PHE A 70 2.71 10.75 9.45
N ARG A 71 1.66 10.76 10.29
CA ARG A 71 0.27 10.82 9.80
C ARG A 71 0.02 12.02 8.90
N SER A 72 0.57 13.18 9.26
CA SER A 72 0.40 14.39 8.46
C SER A 72 1.21 14.34 7.17
N ILE A 73 2.41 13.73 7.18
CA ILE A 73 3.30 13.70 6.02
C ILE A 73 2.85 12.68 4.96
N TYR A 74 2.35 11.52 5.39
CA TYR A 74 1.93 10.43 4.50
C TYR A 74 0.42 10.38 4.31
N ARG A 75 -0.22 11.56 4.27
CA ARG A 75 -1.64 11.71 3.96
C ARG A 75 -1.79 11.89 2.45
N LEU A 76 -2.60 11.02 1.83
CA LEU A 76 -2.97 11.13 0.42
C LEU A 76 -4.21 12.01 0.27
N GLU A 77 -4.12 13.01 -0.60
CA GLU A 77 -5.20 13.93 -0.98
C GLU A 77 -5.47 13.84 -2.49
N ALA A 78 -6.69 14.18 -2.94
CA ALA A 78 -7.05 14.05 -4.36
C ALA A 78 -6.19 14.93 -5.28
N ASN A 79 -5.68 16.06 -4.76
CA ASN A 79 -4.79 16.96 -5.51
C ASN A 79 -3.43 16.33 -5.87
N MET A 80 -2.99 15.30 -5.13
CA MET A 80 -1.73 14.58 -5.36
C MET A 80 -1.85 13.60 -6.53
N LEU A 81 -3.08 13.23 -6.90
CA LEU A 81 -3.37 12.25 -7.95
C LEU A 81 -3.44 12.87 -9.36
N LYS A 82 -3.16 14.17 -9.50
CA LYS A 82 -3.22 14.87 -10.80
C LYS A 82 -2.28 14.26 -11.85
N ASP A 83 -1.10 13.82 -11.41
CA ASP A 83 -0.08 13.21 -12.27
C ASP A 83 -0.11 11.67 -12.21
N ALA A 84 -1.10 11.08 -11.53
CA ALA A 84 -1.25 9.64 -11.46
C ALA A 84 -1.65 9.07 -12.83
N LYS A 85 -1.20 7.85 -13.14
CA LYS A 85 -1.66 7.15 -14.35
C LYS A 85 -3.18 6.96 -14.27
N GLU A 86 -3.86 7.09 -15.41
CA GLU A 86 -5.32 6.98 -15.49
C GLU A 86 -5.84 5.64 -14.92
N ASN A 87 -5.11 4.54 -15.16
CA ASN A 87 -5.44 3.21 -14.68
C ASN A 87 -4.91 2.90 -13.26
N MET A 88 -4.20 3.82 -12.61
CA MET A 88 -3.61 3.61 -11.29
C MET A 88 -4.70 3.31 -10.24
N LYS A 89 -4.42 2.37 -9.32
CA LYS A 89 -5.34 2.00 -8.23
C LYS A 89 -4.75 2.32 -6.86
N VAL A 90 -5.51 3.02 -6.03
CA VAL A 90 -5.23 3.21 -4.59
C VAL A 90 -5.85 2.06 -3.83
N MET A 91 -5.01 1.28 -3.15
CA MET A 91 -5.40 0.16 -2.30
C MET A 91 -5.10 0.47 -0.83
N HIS A 92 -5.87 -0.11 0.08
CA HIS A 92 -5.71 0.05 1.51
C HIS A 92 -6.34 -1.14 2.25
N PRO A 93 -5.67 -1.74 3.25
CA PRO A 93 -6.18 -2.92 3.95
C PRO A 93 -7.39 -2.62 4.87
N LEU A 94 -7.60 -1.35 5.21
CA LEU A 94 -8.64 -0.84 6.12
C LEU A 94 -8.50 -1.35 7.58
N PRO A 95 -9.12 -0.67 8.57
CA PRO A 95 -9.77 0.64 8.48
C PRO A 95 -8.75 1.75 8.24
N ARG A 96 -9.16 2.81 7.53
CA ARG A 96 -8.35 4.03 7.40
C ARG A 96 -8.69 5.03 8.51
N VAL A 97 -7.75 5.90 8.87
CA VAL A 97 -7.96 6.93 9.90
C VAL A 97 -7.78 8.34 9.31
N THR A 98 -6.57 8.68 8.88
CA THR A 98 -6.24 10.01 8.32
C THR A 98 -5.31 9.96 7.13
N GLU A 99 -4.74 8.79 6.83
CA GLU A 99 -3.75 8.54 5.80
C GLU A 99 -4.31 8.66 4.36
N ILE A 100 -5.63 8.55 4.19
CA ILE A 100 -6.31 8.83 2.91
C ILE A 100 -7.43 9.82 3.22
N ALA A 101 -7.38 11.00 2.61
CA ALA A 101 -8.40 12.02 2.76
C ALA A 101 -9.73 11.60 2.08
N PRO A 102 -10.90 12.04 2.59
CA PRO A 102 -12.19 11.64 2.02
C PRO A 102 -12.44 12.10 0.59
N ASP A 103 -11.77 13.15 0.13
CA ASP A 103 -11.86 13.64 -1.25
C ASP A 103 -11.33 12.62 -2.27
N VAL A 104 -10.40 11.76 -1.87
CA VAL A 104 -9.86 10.66 -2.69
C VAL A 104 -10.97 9.67 -3.08
N ASP A 105 -12.02 9.51 -2.27
CA ASP A 105 -13.14 8.60 -2.52
C ASP A 105 -13.86 8.92 -3.83
N ASN A 106 -13.87 10.20 -4.21
CA ASN A 106 -14.53 10.69 -5.42
C ASN A 106 -13.66 10.55 -6.67
N THR A 107 -12.44 10.02 -6.53
CA THR A 107 -11.53 9.81 -7.66
C THR A 107 -11.71 8.42 -8.27
N PRO A 108 -11.48 8.24 -9.59
CA PRO A 108 -11.53 6.93 -10.23
C PRO A 108 -10.43 5.96 -9.74
N HIS A 109 -9.47 6.47 -8.96
CA HIS A 109 -8.36 5.70 -8.42
C HIS A 109 -8.71 4.96 -7.13
N ALA A 110 -9.76 5.35 -6.40
CA ALA A 110 -10.13 4.75 -5.11
C ALA A 110 -10.62 3.30 -5.28
N TYR A 111 -9.75 2.32 -5.00
CA TYR A 111 -10.05 0.89 -5.19
C TYR A 111 -10.27 0.12 -3.88
N TYR A 112 -9.93 0.69 -2.73
CA TYR A 112 -9.98 0.00 -1.43
C TYR A 112 -11.38 -0.49 -1.00
N PHE A 113 -12.48 0.12 -1.47
CA PHE A 113 -13.83 -0.42 -1.26
C PHE A 113 -14.07 -1.69 -2.09
N GLN A 114 -13.69 -1.68 -3.37
CA GLN A 114 -13.78 -2.86 -4.22
C GLN A 114 -12.85 -3.98 -3.71
N GLN A 115 -11.65 -3.63 -3.21
CA GLN A 115 -10.74 -4.55 -2.54
C GLN A 115 -11.42 -5.24 -1.34
N ALA A 116 -12.10 -4.50 -0.47
CA ALA A 116 -12.81 -5.07 0.67
C ALA A 116 -13.92 -6.05 0.23
N ARG A 117 -14.67 -5.69 -0.82
CA ARG A 117 -15.67 -6.57 -1.44
C ARG A 117 -15.04 -7.83 -2.03
N ASN A 118 -13.92 -7.70 -2.74
CA ASN A 118 -13.17 -8.83 -3.29
C ASN A 118 -12.74 -9.82 -2.18
N GLY A 119 -12.43 -9.31 -0.98
CA GLY A 119 -12.12 -10.12 0.19
C GLY A 119 -13.24 -11.06 0.63
N LEU A 120 -14.52 -10.76 0.36
CA LEU A 120 -15.63 -11.71 0.59
C LEU A 120 -15.48 -12.92 -0.33
N PHE A 121 -15.42 -12.69 -1.64
CA PHE A 121 -15.36 -13.76 -2.65
C PHE A 121 -14.10 -14.62 -2.53
N VAL A 122 -12.96 -14.01 -2.21
CA VAL A 122 -11.71 -14.74 -1.95
C VAL A 122 -11.87 -15.69 -0.76
N ARG A 123 -12.51 -15.24 0.33
CA ARG A 123 -12.73 -16.07 1.52
C ARG A 123 -13.74 -17.19 1.25
N GLU A 124 -14.85 -16.90 0.57
CA GLU A 124 -15.82 -17.90 0.16
C GLU A 124 -15.15 -19.00 -0.68
N THR A 125 -14.36 -18.61 -1.69
CA THR A 125 -13.64 -19.55 -2.55
C THR A 125 -12.62 -20.36 -1.78
N LEU A 126 -11.82 -19.71 -0.93
CA LEU A 126 -10.80 -20.38 -0.12
C LEU A 126 -11.43 -21.43 0.81
N LEU A 127 -12.53 -21.08 1.49
CA LEU A 127 -13.27 -22.01 2.33
C LEU A 127 -13.85 -23.17 1.52
N ALA A 128 -14.41 -22.88 0.34
CA ALA A 128 -14.99 -23.90 -0.51
C ALA A 128 -13.95 -24.89 -1.04
N LEU A 129 -12.74 -24.42 -1.39
CA LEU A 129 -11.61 -25.27 -1.77
C LEU A 129 -11.13 -26.15 -0.61
N ILE A 130 -10.94 -25.57 0.59
CA ILE A 130 -10.47 -26.31 1.77
C ILE A 130 -11.47 -27.37 2.21
N LEU A 131 -12.77 -27.08 2.12
CA LEU A 131 -13.84 -27.99 2.51
C LEU A 131 -14.25 -28.96 1.39
N GLY A 132 -13.61 -28.90 0.21
CA GLY A 132 -13.89 -29.77 -0.93
C GLY A 132 -15.23 -29.52 -1.63
N ALA A 133 -15.84 -28.34 -1.40
CA ALA A 133 -17.07 -27.93 -2.07
C ALA A 133 -16.83 -27.46 -3.52
N VAL A 134 -15.59 -27.13 -3.88
CA VAL A 134 -15.15 -26.78 -5.24
C VAL A 134 -13.81 -27.48 -5.49
N LYS A 135 -13.59 -27.96 -6.71
CA LYS A 135 -12.34 -28.62 -7.13
C LYS A 135 -11.48 -27.69 -7.98
#